data_AF-A0AAC9AT39-F1
#
_entry.id   AF-A0AAC9AT39-F1
#
_cell.length_a   1.000
_cell.length_b   1.000
_cell.length_c   1.000
_cell.angle_alpha   90.00
_cell.angle_beta   90.00
_cell.angle_gamma   90.00
#
_symmetry.space_group_name_H-M   'P 1'
#
loop_
_entity.id
_entity.type
_entity.pdbx_description
1 polymer ?
#
loop_
_entity_poly.entity_id
_entity_poly.type
_entity_poly.pdbx_seq_one_letter_code
_entity_poly.pdbx_strand_id
1 'polypeptide(L)'
;MLPITSMTSALAAVALVVLSIRVSLRRKTVGVKLGHSEDVVLMRRIRAQGNFIEYVPLALILLALAEYRQAPAAMLWTIAGLLIIGRSLHLAGILTARTPLSAPGMVGTYGALLVGAAALILG
;
A
#
# COMPACT_ATOMS: atom_id res chain seq x y z
N MET A 1 18.24 -14.97 -4.30
CA MET A 1 16.79 -15.16 -4.06
C MET A 1 16.29 -13.93 -3.30
N LEU A 2 15.03 -13.50 -3.46
CA LEU A 2 14.46 -12.30 -2.82
C LEU A 2 13.35 -12.66 -1.81
N PRO A 3 13.65 -13.37 -0.71
CA PRO A 3 12.63 -13.87 0.22
C PRO A 3 11.77 -12.77 0.86
N ILE A 4 12.36 -11.65 1.28
CA ILE A 4 11.64 -10.57 1.98
C ILE A 4 10.69 -9.86 1.02
N THR A 5 11.18 -9.54 -0.18
CA THR A 5 10.36 -8.94 -1.25
C THR A 5 9.24 -9.88 -1.66
N SER A 6 9.51 -11.17 -1.81
CA SER A 6 8.50 -12.16 -2.24
C SER A 6 7.36 -12.27 -1.22
N MET A 7 7.69 -12.37 0.07
CA MET A 7 6.71 -12.40 1.14
C MET A 7 5.88 -11.09 1.19
N THR A 8 6.57 -9.94 1.12
CA THR A 8 5.91 -8.63 1.16
C THR A 8 4.98 -8.43 -0.05
N SER A 9 5.39 -8.90 -1.23
CA SER A 9 4.59 -8.87 -2.45
C SER A 9 3.34 -9.77 -2.36
N ALA A 10 3.47 -10.96 -1.79
CA ALA A 10 2.34 -11.86 -1.58
C ALA A 10 1.27 -11.24 -0.66
N LEU A 11 1.69 -10.62 0.45
CA LEU A 11 0.79 -9.90 1.36
C LEU A 11 0.14 -8.70 0.66
N ALA A 12 0.91 -7.95 -0.12
CA ALA A 12 0.41 -6.82 -0.88
C ALA A 12 -0.63 -7.23 -1.93
N ALA A 13 -0.43 -8.37 -2.61
CA ALA A 13 -1.38 -8.90 -3.58
C ALA A 13 -2.72 -9.25 -2.92
N VAL A 14 -2.70 -9.95 -1.78
CA VAL A 14 -3.91 -10.28 -1.01
C VAL A 14 -4.64 -8.99 -0.58
N ALA A 15 -3.91 -8.01 -0.07
CA ALA A 15 -4.49 -6.72 0.33
C ALA A 15 -5.16 -5.98 -0.85
N LEU A 16 -4.52 -5.98 -2.02
CA LEU A 16 -5.07 -5.38 -3.23
C LEU A 16 -6.36 -6.07 -3.68
N VAL A 17 -6.41 -7.39 -3.63
CA VAL A 17 -7.63 -8.16 -3.96
C VAL A 17 -8.77 -7.81 -3.00
N VAL A 18 -8.51 -7.75 -1.69
CA VAL A 18 -9.52 -7.35 -0.70
C VAL A 18 -10.06 -5.95 -0.97
N LEU A 19 -9.18 -4.98 -1.25
CA LEU A 19 -9.58 -3.62 -1.62
C LEU A 19 -10.43 -3.60 -2.90
N SER A 20 -10.02 -4.34 -3.91
CA SER A 20 -10.69 -4.44 -5.20
C SER A 20 -12.09 -5.04 -5.06
N ILE A 21 -12.25 -6.14 -4.29
CA ILE A 21 -13.56 -6.75 -4.02
C ILE A 21 -14.48 -5.75 -3.33
N ARG A 22 -13.99 -4.99 -2.34
CA ARG A 22 -14.80 -3.98 -1.63
C ARG A 22 -15.29 -2.86 -2.54
N VAL A 23 -14.49 -2.45 -3.53
CA VAL A 23 -14.89 -1.48 -4.55
C VAL A 23 -15.93 -2.11 -5.48
N SER A 24 -15.67 -3.29 -6.03
CA SER A 24 -16.56 -3.99 -6.97
C SER A 24 -17.94 -4.27 -6.36
N LEU A 25 -17.99 -4.75 -5.12
CA LEU A 25 -19.25 -4.98 -4.41
C LEU A 25 -20.03 -3.68 -4.19
N ARG A 26 -19.36 -2.58 -3.81
CA ARG A 26 -20.05 -1.30 -3.61
C ARG A 26 -20.58 -0.76 -4.94
N ARG A 27 -19.79 -0.82 -6.02
CA ARG A 27 -20.22 -0.44 -7.37
C ARG A 27 -21.49 -1.17 -7.79
N LYS A 28 -21.53 -2.49 -7.56
CA LYS A 28 -22.72 -3.31 -7.83
C LYS A 28 -23.92 -2.82 -7.03
N THR A 29 -23.76 -2.53 -5.73
CA THR A 29 -24.88 -2.08 -4.88
C THR A 29 -25.41 -0.69 -5.23
N VAL A 30 -24.57 0.23 -5.72
CA VAL A 30 -24.99 1.60 -6.08
C VAL A 30 -25.32 1.76 -7.56
N GLY A 31 -25.25 0.69 -8.35
CA GLY A 31 -25.60 0.69 -9.78
C GLY A 31 -24.62 1.43 -10.71
N VAL A 32 -23.42 1.77 -10.24
CA VAL A 32 -22.45 2.59 -11.01
C VAL A 32 -21.45 1.68 -11.73
N LYS A 33 -21.55 1.63 -13.07
CA LYS A 33 -20.67 0.83 -13.93
C LYS A 33 -19.30 1.45 -14.15
N LEU A 34 -19.23 2.76 -14.39
CA LEU A 34 -18.00 3.52 -14.67
C LEU A 34 -18.17 4.98 -14.21
N GLY A 35 -17.06 5.65 -13.95
CA GLY A 35 -17.06 7.07 -13.61
C GLY A 35 -17.38 7.40 -12.15
N HIS A 36 -17.84 8.65 -11.95
CA HIS A 36 -18.10 9.27 -10.66
C HIS A 36 -19.43 8.79 -10.07
N SER A 37 -19.51 8.66 -8.76
CA SER A 37 -20.79 8.45 -8.05
C SER A 37 -20.93 9.46 -6.94
N GLU A 38 -22.17 9.87 -6.64
CA GLU A 38 -22.48 10.67 -5.45
C GLU A 38 -22.31 9.87 -4.14
N ASP A 39 -22.17 8.53 -4.23
CA ASP A 39 -21.87 7.67 -3.08
C ASP A 39 -20.46 7.93 -2.51
N VAL A 40 -20.41 8.68 -1.42
CA VAL A 40 -19.18 9.02 -0.69
C VAL A 40 -18.41 7.76 -0.24
N VAL A 41 -19.11 6.68 0.09
CA VAL A 41 -18.48 5.41 0.52
C VAL A 41 -17.72 4.76 -0.63
N LEU A 42 -18.31 4.69 -1.81
CA LEU A 42 -17.66 4.19 -3.02
C LEU A 42 -16.43 5.04 -3.36
N MET A 43 -16.55 6.36 -3.31
CA MET A 43 -15.42 7.27 -3.56
C MET A 43 -14.26 7.05 -2.59
N ARG A 44 -14.53 6.87 -1.29
CA ARG A 44 -13.50 6.54 -0.29
C ARG A 44 -12.82 5.20 -0.59
N ARG A 45 -13.58 4.16 -0.97
CA ARG A 45 -13.02 2.84 -1.31
C ARG A 45 -12.17 2.89 -2.58
N ILE A 46 -12.60 3.64 -3.60
CA ILE A 46 -11.82 3.85 -4.82
C ILE A 46 -10.50 4.54 -4.51
N ARG A 47 -10.49 5.64 -3.72
CA ARG A 47 -9.24 6.30 -3.33
C ARG A 47 -8.36 5.42 -2.44
N ALA A 48 -8.95 4.58 -1.59
CA ALA A 48 -8.19 3.59 -0.83
C ALA A 48 -7.41 2.63 -1.73
N GLN A 49 -8.08 2.06 -2.74
CA GLN A 49 -7.47 1.18 -3.72
C GLN A 49 -6.46 1.94 -4.61
N GLY A 50 -6.82 3.14 -5.07
CA GLY A 50 -5.96 4.03 -5.86
C GLY A 50 -4.65 4.34 -5.15
N ASN A 51 -4.72 4.82 -3.91
CA ASN A 51 -3.54 5.04 -3.08
C ASN A 51 -2.71 3.76 -2.91
N PHE A 52 -3.30 2.57 -2.89
CA PHE A 52 -2.53 1.33 -2.78
C PHE A 52 -1.70 1.09 -4.04
N ILE A 53 -2.33 1.14 -5.21
CA ILE A 53 -1.66 0.88 -6.49
C ILE A 53 -0.69 2.00 -6.91
N GLU A 54 -0.89 3.23 -6.42
CA GLU A 54 -0.01 4.37 -6.69
C GLU A 54 1.37 4.22 -6.00
N TYR A 55 1.43 3.61 -4.81
CA TYR A 55 2.65 3.63 -3.99
C TYR A 55 3.27 2.25 -3.72
N VAL A 56 2.45 1.22 -3.52
CA VAL A 56 2.94 -0.10 -3.11
C VAL A 56 3.82 -0.76 -4.18
N PRO A 57 3.48 -0.71 -5.50
CA PRO A 57 4.34 -1.29 -6.53
C PRO A 57 5.75 -0.68 -6.55
N LEU A 58 5.87 0.64 -6.46
CA LEU A 58 7.17 1.31 -6.43
C LEU A 58 7.96 0.93 -5.17
N ALA A 59 7.33 0.87 -4.00
CA ALA A 59 7.98 0.44 -2.77
C ALA A 59 8.49 -1.01 -2.85
N LEU A 60 7.73 -1.92 -3.46
CA LEU A 60 8.16 -3.30 -3.71
C LEU A 60 9.33 -3.37 -4.69
N ILE A 61 9.35 -2.53 -5.73
CA ILE A 61 10.49 -2.43 -6.65
C ILE A 61 11.75 -1.96 -5.91
N LEU A 62 11.64 -0.93 -5.07
CA LEU A 62 12.78 -0.44 -4.28
C LEU A 62 13.29 -1.51 -3.30
N LEU A 63 12.37 -2.22 -2.62
CA LEU A 63 12.71 -3.34 -1.73
C LEU A 63 13.41 -4.47 -2.51
N ALA A 64 12.90 -4.82 -3.69
CA ALA A 64 13.48 -5.85 -4.56
C ALA A 64 14.91 -5.50 -4.98
N LEU A 65 15.13 -4.25 -5.39
CA LEU A 65 16.44 -3.76 -5.81
C LEU A 65 17.42 -3.72 -4.62
N ALA A 66 16.96 -3.28 -3.45
CA ALA A 66 17.79 -3.25 -2.24
C ALA A 66 18.16 -4.67 -1.79
N GLU A 67 17.21 -5.61 -1.82
CA GLU A 67 17.47 -7.01 -1.47
C GLU A 67 18.36 -7.70 -2.51
N TYR A 68 18.21 -7.35 -3.79
CA TYR A 68 19.09 -7.81 -4.86
C TYR A 68 20.54 -7.35 -4.67
N ARG A 69 20.75 -6.12 -4.18
CA ARG A 69 22.06 -5.59 -3.78
C ARG A 69 22.59 -6.15 -2.46
N GLN A 70 21.90 -7.11 -1.85
CA GLN A 70 22.26 -7.66 -0.54
C GLN A 70 22.35 -6.59 0.56
N ALA A 71 21.48 -5.58 0.52
CA ALA A 71 21.39 -4.58 1.57
C ALA A 71 21.15 -5.25 2.94
N PRO A 72 21.60 -4.64 4.05
CA PRO A 72 21.46 -5.22 5.38
C PRO A 72 20.03 -5.62 5.71
N ALA A 73 19.84 -6.80 6.30
CA ALA A 73 18.50 -7.34 6.61
C ALA A 73 17.64 -6.37 7.44
N ALA A 74 18.25 -5.62 8.36
CA ALA A 74 17.57 -4.60 9.16
C ALA A 74 16.93 -3.50 8.28
N MET A 75 17.61 -3.09 7.21
CA MET A 75 17.10 -2.09 6.28
C MET A 75 15.92 -2.64 5.46
N LEU A 76 16.04 -3.87 4.97
CA LEU A 76 14.98 -4.54 4.20
C LEU A 76 13.70 -4.71 5.04
N TRP A 77 13.85 -5.16 6.29
CA TRP A 77 12.72 -5.27 7.22
C TRP A 77 12.13 -3.92 7.62
N THR A 78 12.94 -2.86 7.65
CA THR A 78 12.45 -1.48 7.89
C THR A 78 11.56 -1.03 6.73
N ILE A 79 12.01 -1.20 5.48
CA ILE A 79 11.23 -0.85 4.28
C ILE A 79 9.93 -1.67 4.22
N ALA A 80 10.03 -2.99 4.41
CA ALA A 80 8.87 -3.89 4.39
C ALA A 80 7.89 -3.59 5.53
N GLY A 81 8.39 -3.34 6.75
CA GLY A 81 7.59 -3.03 7.93
C GLY A 81 6.85 -1.70 7.77
N LEU A 82 7.52 -0.65 7.31
CA LEU A 82 6.91 0.65 7.02
C LEU A 82 5.79 0.53 5.98
N LEU A 83 6.00 -0.30 4.94
CA LEU A 83 5.01 -0.56 3.91
C LEU A 83 3.78 -1.31 4.48
N ILE A 84 3.98 -2.40 5.22
CA ILE A 84 2.89 -3.24 5.75
C ILE A 84 2.11 -2.50 6.85
N ILE A 85 2.80 -1.90 7.82
CA ILE A 85 2.18 -1.21 8.95
C ILE A 85 1.45 0.04 8.46
N GLY A 86 2.08 0.84 7.60
CA GLY A 86 1.45 2.03 7.02
C GLY A 86 0.16 1.71 6.27
N ARG A 87 0.13 0.58 5.54
CA ARG A 87 -1.04 0.15 4.77
C ARG A 87 -2.13 -0.47 5.63
N SER A 88 -1.76 -1.20 6.68
CA SER A 88 -2.71 -1.77 7.64
C SER A 88 -3.44 -0.67 8.41
N LEU A 89 -2.72 0.36 8.87
CA LEU A 89 -3.29 1.53 9.55
C LEU A 89 -4.19 2.36 8.61
N HIS A 90 -3.78 2.56 7.36
CA HIS A 90 -4.58 3.25 6.35
C HIS A 90 -5.90 2.51 6.06
N LEU A 91 -5.87 1.17 5.95
CA LEU A 91 -7.07 0.35 5.78
C LEU A 91 -8.01 0.45 6.98
N ALA A 92 -7.47 0.43 8.20
CA ALA A 92 -8.24 0.57 9.43
C ALA A 92 -8.90 1.96 9.55
N GLY A 93 -8.18 3.04 9.19
CA GLY A 93 -8.71 4.40 9.18
C GLY A 93 -9.85 4.62 8.20
N ILE A 94 -9.79 4.01 7.02
CA ILE A 94 -10.87 4.06 6.03
C ILE A 94 -12.10 3.28 6.51
N LEU A 95 -11.90 2.13 7.16
CA LEU A 95 -12.99 1.28 7.66
C LEU A 95 -13.77 1.92 8.81
N THR A 96 -13.10 2.69 9.68
CA THR A 96 -13.73 3.31 10.86
C THR A 96 -14.33 4.70 10.58
N ALA A 97 -14.28 5.19 9.33
CA ALA A 97 -14.68 6.55 8.95
C ALA A 97 -14.00 7.68 9.77
N ARG A 98 -12.96 7.34 10.55
CA ARG A 98 -12.10 8.29 11.25
C ARG A 98 -11.02 8.73 10.28
N THR A 99 -11.30 9.85 9.63
CA THR A 99 -10.39 10.57 8.72
C THR A 99 -8.98 10.89 9.25
N PRO A 100 -8.65 10.97 10.56
CA PRO A 100 -7.28 11.32 10.98
C PRO A 100 -6.27 10.15 11.01
N LEU A 101 -6.66 8.91 10.73
CA LEU A 101 -5.74 7.75 10.68
C LEU A 101 -5.10 7.52 9.29
N SER A 102 -5.49 8.29 8.27
CA SER A 102 -4.89 8.22 6.92
C SER A 102 -3.51 8.89 6.84
N ALA A 103 -3.27 9.93 7.66
CA ALA A 103 -2.00 10.65 7.68
C ALA A 103 -0.82 9.80 8.21
N PRO A 104 -0.93 9.07 9.34
CA PRO A 104 0.14 8.17 9.79
C PRO A 104 0.46 7.04 8.79
N GLY A 105 -0.56 6.52 8.11
CA GLY A 105 -0.40 5.48 7.10
C GLY A 105 0.32 5.95 5.82
N MET A 106 0.08 7.22 5.43
CA MET A 106 0.85 7.85 4.35
C MET A 106 2.30 8.11 4.75
N VAL A 107 2.56 8.59 5.98
CA VAL A 107 3.92 8.81 6.49
C VAL A 107 4.75 7.52 6.44
N GLY A 108 4.18 6.38 6.83
CA GLY A 108 4.86 5.10 6.72
C GLY A 108 5.20 4.71 5.27
N THR A 109 4.29 4.96 4.33
CA THR A 109 4.56 4.67 2.91
C THR A 109 5.63 5.59 2.33
N TYR A 110 5.56 6.90 2.61
CA TYR A 110 6.59 7.84 2.16
C TYR A 110 7.94 7.52 2.79
N GLY A 111 7.97 7.11 4.06
CA GLY A 111 9.16 6.59 4.73
C GLY A 111 9.74 5.38 3.99
N ALA A 112 8.92 4.39 3.63
CA ALA A 112 9.38 3.22 2.88
C ALA A 112 10.00 3.60 1.52
N LEU A 113 9.41 4.54 0.79
CA LEU A 113 9.94 5.03 -0.48
C LEU A 113 11.25 5.80 -0.30
N LEU A 114 11.32 6.70 0.67
CA LEU A 114 12.52 7.50 0.92
C LEU A 114 13.69 6.64 1.43
N VAL A 115 13.43 5.72 2.36
CA VAL A 115 14.45 4.78 2.85
C VAL A 115 14.91 3.85 1.74
N GLY A 116 14.00 3.33 0.92
CA GLY A 116 14.33 2.51 -0.25
C GLY A 116 15.16 3.27 -1.28
N ALA A 117 14.80 4.52 -1.60
CA ALA A 117 15.58 5.36 -2.50
C ALA A 117 16.98 5.67 -1.94
N ALA A 118 17.07 6.03 -0.66
CA ALA A 118 18.34 6.26 0.02
C ALA A 118 19.24 5.01 0.00
N ALA A 119 18.65 3.82 0.21
CA ALA A 119 19.37 2.54 0.13
C ALA A 119 20.10 2.36 -1.20
N LEU A 120 19.43 2.73 -2.30
CA LEU A 120 19.94 2.53 -3.65
C LEU A 120 20.88 3.64 -4.12
N ILE A 121 20.81 4.82 -3.52
CA ILE A 121 21.68 5.95 -3.86
C ILE A 121 22.98 5.91 -3.05
N LEU A 122 22.89 5.53 -1.77
CA LEU A 122 24.02 5.60 -0.84
C LEU A 122 24.76 4.27 -0.65
N GLY A 123 24.18 3.16 -1.13
CA GLY A 123 24.74 1.81 -1.05
C GLY A 123 24.98 1.19 -2.42
#